data_AF-A0A8D8C8N3-F1
#
_entry.id   AF-A0A8D8C8N3-F1
#
_cell.length_a   1.000
_cell.length_b   1.000
_cell.length_c   1.000
_cell.angle_alpha   90.00
_cell.angle_beta   90.00
_cell.angle_gamma   90.00
#
_symmetry.space_group_name_H-M   'P 1'
#
loop_
_entity.id
_entity.type
_entity.pdbx_description
1 polymer ?
#
loop_
_entity_poly.entity_id
_entity_poly.type
_entity_poly.pdbx_seq_one_letter_code
_entity_poly.pdbx_strand_id
1 'polypeptide(L)'
;NKKRKKAQQQQQQRQRQRRGAKVFRGVSSNSNSTGFSHLTLGPSRLFEKTPMSPSDSLDEIALQIPRVRVEYYVNENTFKERLQLYFIKNQRSSLRIRIANLLFKLLTCILYIFRVVSDLDPTFATCYGCKVSNKTEFLDSAKLTEEEFQENPIINWDAILWVNRSTELWAVQLVLALVSLTEALLIAYLGYKGNIWQQILSFHFILELVTTIPFTITILWPPFRNLFIPVFLNCWLAKRSLENMFNDLHRAMQKSQSALSQQLTILSATLLCLVFTSVCGIQHFQRAGHRHLNLFQSTYYVVVTFSTVGYGDFVPDIWPSQLYMVIMICVALIVLPTQFEQLAFTWMERQKLGGSYSSHRA
;
A
#
# COMPACT_ATOMS: atom_id res chain seq x y z
N ASN A 1 8.67 50.99 -14.15
CA ASN A 1 7.74 49.84 -13.97
C ASN A 1 6.69 49.96 -12.86
N LYS A 2 6.96 50.53 -11.66
CA LYS A 2 5.95 50.62 -10.58
C LYS A 2 4.77 51.59 -10.85
N LYS A 3 4.97 52.70 -11.58
CA LYS A 3 3.90 53.68 -11.90
C LYS A 3 2.83 53.13 -12.85
N ARG A 4 3.20 52.31 -13.84
CA ARG A 4 2.27 51.66 -14.80
C ARG A 4 1.33 50.65 -14.14
N LYS A 5 1.82 49.88 -13.17
CA LYS A 5 1.01 48.92 -12.39
C LYS A 5 -0.04 49.59 -11.50
N LYS A 6 0.29 50.76 -10.91
CA LYS A 6 -0.68 51.54 -10.10
C LYS A 6 -1.81 52.14 -10.95
N ALA A 7 -1.51 52.59 -12.17
CA ALA A 7 -2.52 53.10 -13.10
C ALA A 7 -3.51 52.02 -13.56
N GLN A 8 -3.02 50.80 -13.83
CA GLN A 8 -3.87 49.65 -14.19
C GLN A 8 -4.78 49.20 -13.02
N GLN A 9 -4.28 49.21 -11.78
CA GLN A 9 -5.09 48.90 -10.60
C GLN A 9 -6.19 49.93 -10.34
N GLN A 10 -5.91 51.22 -10.54
CA GLN A 10 -6.93 52.28 -10.42
C GLN A 10 -8.01 52.20 -11.51
N GLN A 11 -7.64 51.83 -12.75
CA GLN A 11 -8.63 51.58 -13.81
C GLN A 11 -9.52 50.37 -13.51
N GLN A 12 -8.96 49.27 -12.97
CA GLN A 12 -9.75 48.10 -12.56
C GLN A 12 -10.70 48.39 -11.39
N GLN A 13 -10.30 49.21 -10.41
CA GLN A 13 -11.19 49.64 -9.32
C GLN A 13 -12.34 50.53 -9.82
N ARG A 14 -12.07 51.46 -10.76
CA ARG A 14 -13.12 52.31 -11.36
C ARG A 14 -14.11 51.49 -12.20
N GLN A 15 -13.67 50.44 -12.89
CA GLN A 15 -14.57 49.51 -13.61
C GLN A 15 -15.42 48.66 -12.66
N ARG A 16 -14.88 48.22 -11.51
CA ARG A 16 -15.65 47.49 -10.49
C ARG A 16 -16.73 48.35 -9.83
N GLN A 17 -16.45 49.63 -9.54
CA GLN A 17 -17.46 50.56 -9.00
C GLN A 17 -18.60 50.86 -9.99
N ARG A 18 -18.30 50.97 -11.29
CA ARG A 18 -19.34 51.12 -12.33
C ARG A 18 -20.24 49.88 -12.49
N ARG A 19 -19.72 48.67 -12.20
CA ARG A 19 -20.51 47.43 -12.23
C ARG A 19 -21.43 47.29 -11.01
N GLY A 20 -21.04 47.80 -9.84
CA GLY A 20 -21.90 47.81 -8.64
C GLY A 20 -23.07 48.79 -8.73
N ALA A 21 -22.88 49.95 -9.38
CA ALA A 21 -23.90 51.01 -9.45
C ALA A 21 -25.08 50.71 -10.40
N LYS A 22 -24.94 49.76 -11.34
CA LYS A 22 -26.03 49.38 -12.27
C LYS A 22 -26.98 48.32 -11.71
N VAL A 23 -26.67 47.69 -10.58
CA VAL A 23 -27.45 46.58 -10.01
C VAL A 23 -28.54 47.06 -9.04
N PHE A 24 -28.61 48.36 -8.70
CA PHE A 24 -29.51 48.86 -7.65
C PHE A 24 -30.56 49.90 -8.08
N ARG A 25 -30.88 49.98 -9.39
CA ARG A 25 -32.01 50.79 -9.88
C ARG A 25 -33.03 49.89 -10.55
N GLY A 26 -34.03 49.46 -9.80
CA GLY A 26 -35.16 48.75 -10.40
C GLY A 26 -36.13 48.06 -9.46
N VAL A 27 -36.41 48.57 -8.25
CA VAL A 27 -37.61 48.15 -7.50
C VAL A 27 -38.12 49.30 -6.64
N SER A 28 -39.24 49.91 -7.04
CA SER A 28 -40.10 50.71 -6.15
C SER A 28 -41.54 50.62 -6.67
N SER A 29 -42.25 49.66 -6.09
CA SER A 29 -43.64 49.71 -5.62
C SER A 29 -44.65 50.61 -6.34
N ASN A 30 -45.61 49.96 -7.03
CA ASN A 30 -46.99 50.44 -7.10
C ASN A 30 -47.91 49.23 -6.93
N SER A 31 -48.61 49.16 -5.80
CA SER A 31 -49.61 48.13 -5.49
C SER A 31 -50.92 48.82 -5.10
N ASN A 32 -51.83 48.92 -6.07
CA ASN A 32 -53.25 49.02 -5.82
C ASN A 32 -53.86 47.63 -6.04
N SER A 33 -54.65 47.23 -5.05
CA SER A 33 -55.44 46.01 -4.94
C SER A 33 -56.40 45.80 -6.10
N THR A 34 -56.65 44.51 -6.40
CA THR A 34 -57.93 43.83 -6.72
C THR A 34 -57.82 42.92 -7.95
N GLY A 35 -58.37 41.71 -7.86
CA GLY A 35 -58.84 40.96 -9.03
C GLY A 35 -58.13 39.65 -9.34
N PHE A 36 -58.69 38.56 -8.81
CA PHE A 36 -59.05 37.33 -9.53
C PHE A 36 -58.05 36.76 -10.57
N SER A 37 -57.38 35.66 -10.19
CA SER A 37 -56.57 34.83 -11.07
C SER A 37 -57.44 34.01 -12.05
N HIS A 38 -57.47 34.41 -13.32
CA HIS A 38 -57.94 33.58 -14.43
C HIS A 38 -56.71 33.06 -15.19
N LEU A 39 -56.58 31.73 -15.28
CA LEU A 39 -55.60 31.04 -16.12
C LEU A 39 -56.00 31.21 -17.58
N THR A 40 -55.16 31.88 -18.37
CA THR A 40 -55.29 31.90 -19.83
C THR A 40 -53.99 31.38 -20.44
N LEU A 41 -54.03 30.14 -20.95
CA LEU A 41 -53.01 29.60 -21.84
C LEU A 41 -53.01 30.42 -23.15
N GLY A 42 -51.95 31.20 -23.37
CA GLY A 42 -51.64 31.81 -24.66
C GLY A 42 -50.50 31.05 -25.35
N PRO A 43 -50.53 30.87 -26.69
CA PRO A 43 -49.55 30.04 -27.38
C PRO A 43 -48.17 30.71 -27.40
N SER A 44 -47.15 29.92 -27.12
CA SER A 44 -45.73 30.26 -27.11
C SER A 44 -45.26 30.80 -28.47
N ARG A 45 -45.05 32.11 -28.57
CA ARG A 45 -44.29 32.77 -29.65
C ARG A 45 -42.78 32.81 -29.36
N LEU A 46 -42.19 31.69 -28.94
CA LEU A 46 -40.75 31.60 -28.62
C LEU A 46 -39.89 31.07 -29.79
N PHE A 47 -40.49 30.88 -30.97
CA PHE A 47 -39.79 30.45 -32.18
C PHE A 47 -40.16 31.35 -33.38
N GLU A 48 -39.93 32.65 -33.27
CA GLU A 48 -39.81 33.51 -34.45
C GLU A 48 -38.31 33.78 -34.64
N LYS A 49 -37.70 33.06 -35.59
CA LYS A 49 -36.25 33.05 -35.83
C LYS A 49 -35.90 34.20 -36.77
N THR A 50 -35.15 35.19 -36.31
CA THR A 50 -34.43 36.12 -37.21
C THR A 50 -33.12 35.47 -37.68
N PRO A 51 -32.66 35.70 -38.92
CA PRO A 51 -31.44 35.10 -39.43
C PRO A 51 -30.21 35.61 -38.66
N MET A 52 -29.32 34.68 -38.28
CA MET A 52 -28.08 34.96 -37.55
C MET A 52 -27.16 35.86 -38.36
N SER A 53 -26.69 36.96 -37.77
CA SER A 53 -25.57 37.73 -38.27
C SER A 53 -24.24 37.08 -37.81
N PRO A 54 -23.16 37.15 -38.60
CA PRO A 54 -21.95 36.33 -38.39
C PRO A 54 -20.99 36.91 -37.33
N SER A 55 -21.50 37.55 -36.28
CA SER A 55 -20.69 38.15 -35.22
C SER A 55 -21.04 37.72 -33.80
N ASP A 56 -21.99 36.80 -33.62
CA ASP A 56 -22.29 36.25 -32.30
C ASP A 56 -21.17 35.27 -31.90
N SER A 57 -20.16 35.81 -31.23
CA SER A 57 -19.14 35.02 -30.56
C SER A 57 -19.82 33.96 -29.69
N LEU A 58 -19.32 32.73 -29.73
CA LEU A 58 -19.82 31.60 -28.90
C LEU A 58 -19.90 31.95 -27.41
N ASP A 59 -19.18 32.98 -26.96
CA ASP A 59 -19.23 33.56 -25.61
C ASP A 59 -20.57 34.22 -25.26
N GLU A 60 -21.28 34.81 -26.23
CA GLU A 60 -22.56 35.49 -26.01
C GLU A 60 -23.71 34.48 -25.87
N ILE A 61 -23.63 33.37 -26.62
CA ILE A 61 -24.52 32.20 -26.46
C ILE A 61 -24.26 31.49 -25.13
N ALA A 62 -22.99 31.38 -24.70
CA ALA A 62 -22.62 30.78 -23.42
C ALA A 62 -23.14 31.57 -22.19
N LEU A 63 -23.47 32.84 -22.35
CA LEU A 63 -24.09 33.69 -21.31
C LEU A 63 -25.61 33.51 -21.19
N GLN A 64 -26.27 33.04 -22.26
CA GLN A 64 -27.71 32.80 -22.27
C GLN A 64 -28.10 31.40 -21.80
N ILE A 65 -27.15 30.47 -21.70
CA ILE A 65 -27.39 29.18 -21.06
C ILE A 65 -27.65 29.45 -19.58
N PRO A 66 -28.85 29.15 -19.04
CA PRO A 66 -29.10 29.25 -17.62
C PRO A 66 -28.08 28.33 -16.94
N ARG A 67 -27.11 28.94 -16.24
CA ARG A 67 -26.18 28.19 -15.40
C ARG A 67 -26.99 27.61 -14.26
N VAL A 68 -27.53 26.41 -14.49
CA VAL A 68 -28.08 25.58 -13.44
C VAL A 68 -26.92 25.40 -12.46
N ARG A 69 -27.01 26.09 -11.33
CA ARG A 69 -26.10 25.88 -10.22
C ARG A 69 -26.37 24.44 -9.80
N VAL A 70 -25.49 23.53 -10.21
CA VAL A 70 -25.48 22.18 -9.65
C VAL A 70 -25.11 22.39 -8.19
N GLU A 71 -26.12 22.52 -7.35
CA GLU A 71 -25.96 22.32 -5.93
C GLU A 71 -25.49 20.88 -5.80
N TYR A 72 -24.18 20.71 -5.61
CA TYR A 72 -23.66 19.48 -5.06
C TYR A 72 -24.43 19.30 -3.77
N TYR A 73 -25.39 18.37 -3.76
CA TYR A 73 -26.10 17.99 -2.54
C TYR A 73 -25.02 17.67 -1.51
N VAL A 74 -24.91 18.57 -0.53
CA VAL A 74 -23.90 18.58 0.52
C VAL A 74 -24.17 17.37 1.40
N ASN A 75 -23.56 16.24 1.07
CA ASN A 75 -23.44 15.10 1.97
C ASN A 75 -22.14 15.16 2.80
N GLU A 76 -21.45 16.31 2.80
CA GLU A 76 -20.16 16.59 3.44
C GLU A 76 -20.14 16.43 4.97
N ASN A 77 -21.28 16.11 5.59
CA ASN A 77 -21.42 15.99 7.05
C ASN A 77 -21.45 14.55 7.58
N THR A 78 -21.40 13.53 6.73
CA THR A 78 -21.31 12.14 7.23
C THR A 78 -19.88 11.82 7.68
N PHE A 79 -19.74 11.12 8.82
CA PHE A 79 -18.44 10.72 9.36
C PHE A 79 -17.62 9.92 8.34
N LYS A 80 -18.28 9.04 7.58
CA LYS A 80 -17.68 8.24 6.51
C LYS A 80 -17.02 9.13 5.44
N GLU A 81 -17.69 10.18 4.97
CA GLU A 81 -17.13 11.06 3.94
C GLU A 81 -15.96 11.89 4.46
N ARG A 82 -15.98 12.37 5.71
CA ARG A 82 -14.84 13.06 6.32
C ARG A 82 -13.61 12.16 6.41
N LEU A 83 -13.83 10.90 6.78
CA LEU A 83 -12.77 9.91 6.87
C LEU A 83 -12.24 9.52 5.49
N GLN A 84 -13.12 9.39 4.50
CA GLN A 84 -12.75 9.19 3.10
C GLN A 84 -11.97 10.38 2.52
N LEU A 85 -12.35 11.61 2.89
CA LEU A 85 -11.60 12.82 2.55
C LEU A 85 -10.20 12.77 3.16
N TYR A 86 -10.06 12.39 4.43
CA TYR A 86 -8.77 12.35 5.12
C TYR A 86 -7.84 11.23 4.62
N PHE A 87 -8.34 10.00 4.47
CA PHE A 87 -7.56 8.83 4.07
C PHE A 87 -7.29 8.72 2.57
N ILE A 88 -8.24 9.15 1.72
CA ILE A 88 -8.17 8.92 0.27
C ILE A 88 -8.03 10.22 -0.51
N LYS A 89 -8.94 11.17 -0.33
CA LYS A 89 -9.01 12.36 -1.21
C LYS A 89 -7.93 13.38 -0.90
N ASN A 90 -7.54 13.57 0.36
CA ASN A 90 -6.56 14.56 0.77
C ASN A 90 -5.13 14.05 0.55
N GLN A 91 -4.45 14.64 -0.42
CA GLN A 91 -3.15 14.15 -0.88
C GLN A 91 -2.06 14.16 0.20
N ARG A 92 -1.97 15.23 1.01
CA ARG A 92 -0.93 15.32 2.06
C ARG A 92 -1.19 14.36 3.22
N SER A 93 -2.45 14.21 3.65
CA SER A 93 -2.80 13.26 4.71
C SER A 93 -2.64 11.82 4.24
N SER A 94 -3.19 11.47 3.07
CA SER A 94 -3.05 10.13 2.46
C SER A 94 -1.59 9.70 2.35
N LEU A 95 -0.72 10.59 1.85
CA LEU A 95 0.71 10.32 1.71
C LEU A 95 1.39 10.09 3.07
N ARG A 96 1.07 10.88 4.09
CA ARG A 96 1.62 10.68 5.45
C ARG A 96 1.18 9.36 6.07
N ILE A 97 -0.09 8.98 5.90
CA ILE A 97 -0.64 7.71 6.39
C ILE A 97 0.09 6.55 5.70
N ARG A 98 0.25 6.60 4.37
CA ARG A 98 0.98 5.57 3.61
C ARG A 98 2.44 5.45 4.04
N ILE A 99 3.11 6.58 4.31
CA ILE A 99 4.48 6.59 4.86
C ILE A 99 4.50 5.91 6.22
N ALA A 100 3.60 6.29 7.13
CA ALA A 100 3.53 5.68 8.45
C ALA A 100 3.30 4.16 8.37
N ASN A 101 2.35 3.72 7.53
CA ASN A 101 2.08 2.31 7.32
C ASN A 101 3.30 1.58 6.71
N LEU A 102 3.98 2.17 5.72
CA LEU A 102 5.24 1.61 5.19
C LEU A 102 6.27 1.42 6.32
N LEU A 103 6.47 2.43 7.16
CA LEU A 103 7.41 2.37 8.27
C LEU A 103 7.02 1.30 9.30
N PHE A 104 5.73 1.16 9.63
CA PHE A 104 5.26 0.11 10.53
C PHE A 104 5.48 -1.28 9.96
N LYS A 105 5.20 -1.50 8.66
CA LYS A 105 5.45 -2.80 8.01
C LYS A 105 6.94 -3.14 7.95
N LEU A 106 7.80 -2.18 7.62
CA LEU A 106 9.25 -2.37 7.67
C LEU A 106 9.74 -2.65 9.11
N LEU A 107 9.22 -1.93 10.09
CA LEU A 107 9.54 -2.15 11.50
C LEU A 107 9.16 -3.57 11.95
N THR A 108 8.00 -4.09 11.54
CA THR A 108 7.63 -5.48 11.86
C THR A 108 8.59 -6.51 11.24
N CYS A 109 9.13 -6.24 10.05
CA CYS A 109 10.16 -7.09 9.43
C CYS A 109 11.49 -7.01 10.18
N ILE A 110 11.89 -5.82 10.64
CA ILE A 110 13.10 -5.64 11.46
C ILE A 110 12.95 -6.36 12.81
N LEU A 111 11.78 -6.25 13.45
CA LEU A 111 11.49 -6.98 14.69
C LEU A 111 11.50 -8.49 14.48
N TYR A 112 11.13 -8.98 13.29
CA TYR A 112 11.30 -10.39 12.94
C TYR A 112 12.77 -10.79 12.90
N ILE A 113 13.65 -9.99 12.27
CA ILE A 113 15.09 -10.25 12.25
C ILE A 113 15.64 -10.28 13.68
N PHE A 114 15.28 -9.29 14.50
CA PHE A 114 15.71 -9.24 15.90
C PHE A 114 15.23 -10.47 16.68
N ARG A 115 14.01 -10.93 16.45
CA ARG A 115 13.47 -12.18 17.01
C ARG A 115 14.28 -13.41 16.57
N VAL A 116 14.68 -13.49 15.30
CA VAL A 116 15.51 -14.60 14.80
C VAL A 116 16.88 -14.61 15.46
N VAL A 117 17.51 -13.44 15.60
CA VAL A 117 18.85 -13.32 16.22
C VAL A 117 18.81 -13.61 17.73
N SER A 118 17.69 -13.32 18.40
CA SER A 118 17.52 -13.56 19.84
C SER A 118 17.14 -15.01 20.19
N ASP A 119 16.85 -15.84 19.20
CA ASP A 119 16.34 -17.20 19.38
C ASP A 119 17.50 -18.20 19.38
N LEU A 120 18.02 -18.49 20.58
CA LEU A 120 19.24 -19.28 20.77
C LEU A 120 19.01 -20.80 20.68
N ASP A 121 17.89 -21.29 21.22
CA ASP A 121 17.63 -22.74 21.38
C ASP A 121 16.26 -23.15 20.80
N PRO A 122 16.16 -23.41 19.48
CA PRO A 122 14.88 -23.74 18.85
C PRO A 122 14.32 -25.11 19.29
N THR A 123 15.17 -26.05 19.72
CA THR A 123 14.79 -27.44 20.04
C THR A 123 13.85 -27.54 21.24
N PHE A 124 13.99 -26.64 22.22
CA PHE A 124 13.21 -26.61 23.46
C PHE A 124 12.04 -25.62 23.42
N ALA A 125 11.70 -25.10 22.24
CA ALA A 125 10.58 -24.18 22.09
C ALA A 125 9.25 -24.87 22.45
N THR A 126 8.42 -24.18 23.24
CA THR A 126 7.13 -24.68 23.73
C THR A 126 6.10 -23.56 23.87
N CYS A 127 4.84 -23.92 24.07
CA CYS A 127 3.78 -22.97 24.37
C CYS A 127 4.05 -22.19 25.66
N TYR A 128 3.52 -20.97 25.72
CA TYR A 128 3.80 -20.06 26.84
C TYR A 128 3.22 -20.64 28.14
N GLY A 129 4.10 -20.89 29.13
CA GLY A 129 3.73 -21.48 30.42
C GLY A 129 3.57 -23.00 30.42
N CYS A 130 3.89 -23.68 29.33
CA CYS A 130 3.81 -25.14 29.21
C CYS A 130 5.10 -25.83 29.70
N LYS A 131 4.98 -27.07 30.16
CA LYS A 131 6.14 -27.90 30.50
C LYS A 131 6.78 -28.44 29.22
N VAL A 132 8.10 -28.52 29.21
CA VAL A 132 8.87 -29.08 28.10
C VAL A 132 8.74 -30.60 28.10
N SER A 133 8.27 -31.16 26.98
CA SER A 133 8.21 -32.61 26.75
C SER A 133 9.63 -33.20 26.67
N ASN A 134 9.75 -34.53 26.81
CA ASN A 134 11.06 -35.17 26.64
C ASN A 134 11.58 -34.96 25.20
N LYS A 135 12.79 -34.40 25.06
CA LYS A 135 13.43 -34.07 23.77
C LYS A 135 14.69 -34.92 23.48
N THR A 136 14.91 -36.01 24.23
CA THR A 136 16.11 -36.87 24.07
C THR A 136 16.29 -37.37 22.64
N GLU A 137 15.22 -37.82 21.99
CA GLU A 137 15.25 -38.32 20.61
C GLU A 137 15.78 -37.27 19.62
N PHE A 138 15.37 -36.00 19.78
CA PHE A 138 15.84 -34.90 18.92
C PHE A 138 17.29 -34.49 19.21
N LEU A 139 17.74 -34.66 20.45
CA LEU A 139 19.13 -34.38 20.83
C LEU A 139 20.08 -35.47 20.32
N ASP A 140 19.62 -36.71 20.30
CA ASP A 140 20.35 -37.82 19.71
C ASP A 140 20.34 -37.70 18.19
N SER A 141 19.21 -37.29 17.59
CA SER A 141 19.13 -36.98 16.15
C SER A 141 20.08 -35.87 15.72
N ALA A 142 20.41 -34.91 16.60
CA ALA A 142 21.35 -33.82 16.33
C ALA A 142 22.83 -34.26 16.32
N LYS A 143 23.16 -35.47 16.80
CA LYS A 143 24.54 -36.00 16.82
C LYS A 143 24.85 -36.93 15.65
N LEU A 144 23.83 -37.38 14.93
CA LEU A 144 23.95 -38.25 13.75
C LEU A 144 24.70 -37.54 12.62
N THR A 145 25.29 -38.31 11.70
CA THR A 145 25.83 -37.75 10.46
C THR A 145 24.70 -37.37 9.50
N GLU A 146 24.99 -36.49 8.53
CA GLU A 146 23.98 -36.01 7.57
C GLU A 146 23.38 -37.18 6.76
N GLU A 147 24.19 -38.19 6.41
CA GLU A 147 23.75 -39.38 5.67
C GLU A 147 22.78 -40.23 6.51
N GLU A 148 23.14 -40.51 7.76
CA GLU A 148 22.30 -41.31 8.67
C GLU A 148 20.97 -40.62 9.00
N PHE A 149 20.96 -39.28 9.08
CA PHE A 149 19.72 -38.53 9.27
C PHE A 149 18.80 -38.59 8.05
N GLN A 150 19.35 -38.61 6.83
CA GLN A 150 18.54 -38.72 5.60
C GLN A 150 17.86 -40.08 5.46
N GLU A 151 18.43 -41.16 6.03
CA GLU A 151 17.79 -42.47 6.04
C GLU A 151 16.51 -42.48 6.89
N ASN A 152 16.52 -41.79 8.04
CA ASN A 152 15.37 -41.71 8.96
C ASN A 152 15.17 -40.28 9.49
N PRO A 153 14.55 -39.38 8.69
CA PRO A 153 14.41 -37.97 9.08
C PRO A 153 13.36 -37.79 10.18
N ILE A 154 13.79 -37.25 11.31
CA ILE A 154 12.92 -36.91 12.46
C ILE A 154 12.70 -35.39 12.46
N ILE A 155 11.44 -34.96 12.58
CA ILE A 155 11.05 -33.54 12.50
C ILE A 155 10.52 -33.06 13.84
N ASN A 156 11.16 -32.03 14.41
CA ASN A 156 10.67 -31.37 15.62
C ASN A 156 9.59 -30.32 15.28
N TRP A 157 8.34 -30.74 15.13
CA TRP A 157 7.21 -29.85 14.83
C TRP A 157 7.01 -28.73 15.86
N ASP A 158 7.38 -28.96 17.12
CA ASP A 158 7.29 -27.94 18.16
C ASP A 158 8.22 -26.76 17.87
N ALA A 159 9.39 -26.98 17.26
CA ALA A 159 10.32 -25.92 16.89
C ALA A 159 9.81 -25.05 15.72
N ILE A 160 8.88 -25.57 14.92
CA ILE A 160 8.19 -24.82 13.85
C ILE A 160 7.04 -24.01 14.45
N LEU A 161 6.16 -24.67 15.20
CA LEU A 161 4.92 -24.06 15.70
C LEU A 161 5.18 -23.09 16.85
N TRP A 162 6.10 -23.44 17.75
CA TRP A 162 6.41 -22.66 18.94
C TRP A 162 7.72 -21.93 18.77
N VAL A 163 7.71 -20.68 19.17
CA VAL A 163 8.83 -19.77 19.04
C VAL A 163 8.95 -18.98 20.31
N ASN A 164 10.05 -19.17 21.03
CA ASN A 164 10.29 -18.44 22.24
C ASN A 164 10.54 -16.96 21.89
N ARG A 165 9.73 -16.07 22.45
CA ARG A 165 9.79 -14.63 22.21
C ARG A 165 9.72 -13.91 23.54
N SER A 166 10.56 -12.90 23.72
CA SER A 166 10.45 -12.04 24.89
C SER A 166 9.10 -11.34 24.92
N THR A 167 8.58 -11.12 26.12
CA THR A 167 7.29 -10.42 26.34
C THR A 167 7.28 -9.04 25.70
N GLU A 168 8.42 -8.35 25.73
CA GLU A 168 8.60 -7.03 25.14
C GLU A 168 8.44 -7.04 23.62
N LEU A 169 9.07 -8.00 22.92
CA LEU A 169 8.93 -8.13 21.47
C LEU A 169 7.50 -8.51 21.08
N TRP A 170 6.87 -9.40 21.85
CA TRP A 170 5.47 -9.74 21.65
C TRP A 170 4.56 -8.50 21.82
N ALA A 171 4.75 -7.71 22.88
CA ALA A 171 3.95 -6.52 23.15
C ALA A 171 4.07 -5.47 22.03
N VAL A 172 5.29 -5.18 21.58
CA VAL A 172 5.51 -4.23 20.47
C VAL A 172 4.87 -4.73 19.18
N GLN A 173 5.04 -6.00 18.84
CA GLN A 173 4.44 -6.58 17.63
C GLN A 173 2.91 -6.61 17.70
N LEU A 174 2.34 -6.86 18.88
CA LEU A 174 0.91 -6.81 19.10
C LEU A 174 0.34 -5.41 18.86
N VAL A 175 0.98 -4.37 19.40
CA VAL A 175 0.54 -2.97 19.17
C VAL A 175 0.60 -2.63 17.68
N LEU A 176 1.68 -3.01 16.99
CA LEU A 176 1.80 -2.78 15.55
C LEU A 176 0.72 -3.55 14.75
N ALA A 177 0.39 -4.78 15.15
CA ALA A 177 -0.66 -5.57 14.52
C ALA A 177 -2.06 -4.98 14.75
N LEU A 178 -2.35 -4.45 15.94
CA LEU A 178 -3.62 -3.77 16.23
C LEU A 178 -3.76 -2.49 15.39
N VAL A 179 -2.69 -1.68 15.31
CA VAL A 179 -2.68 -0.48 14.46
C VAL A 179 -2.90 -0.85 12.99
N SER A 180 -2.19 -1.86 12.47
CA SER A 180 -2.35 -2.22 11.06
C SER A 180 -3.70 -2.88 10.75
N LEU A 181 -4.25 -3.67 11.67
CA LEU A 181 -5.59 -4.24 11.53
C LEU A 181 -6.67 -3.15 11.53
N THR A 182 -6.58 -2.16 12.43
CA THR A 182 -7.54 -1.04 12.45
C THR A 182 -7.47 -0.22 11.16
N GLU A 183 -6.26 0.05 10.64
CA GLU A 183 -6.09 0.73 9.36
C GLU A 183 -6.69 -0.10 8.19
N ALA A 184 -6.42 -1.40 8.14
CA ALA A 184 -6.92 -2.29 7.09
C ALA A 184 -8.45 -2.37 7.08
N LEU A 185 -9.07 -2.50 8.25
CA LEU A 185 -10.53 -2.49 8.40
C LEU A 185 -11.12 -1.14 8.01
N LEU A 186 -10.44 -0.04 8.34
CA LEU A 186 -10.88 1.29 7.96
C LEU A 186 -10.84 1.50 6.44
N ILE A 187 -9.76 1.09 5.79
CA ILE A 187 -9.64 1.15 4.32
C ILE A 187 -10.66 0.22 3.67
N ALA A 188 -10.93 -0.95 4.26
CA ALA A 188 -11.99 -1.85 3.80
C ALA A 188 -13.38 -1.19 3.86
N TYR A 189 -13.70 -0.56 4.99
CA TYR A 189 -14.97 0.15 5.19
C TYR A 189 -15.14 1.36 4.26
N LEU A 190 -14.08 2.16 4.08
CA LEU A 190 -14.10 3.34 3.20
C LEU A 190 -14.07 2.96 1.71
N GLY A 191 -13.47 1.82 1.37
CA GLY A 191 -13.40 1.29 0.01
C GLY A 191 -14.69 0.59 -0.45
N TYR A 192 -15.66 0.40 0.44
CA TYR A 192 -16.90 -0.30 0.13
C TYR A 192 -17.71 0.40 -0.98
N LYS A 193 -17.76 -0.24 -2.16
CA LYS A 193 -18.54 0.17 -3.34
C LYS A 193 -19.68 -0.80 -3.70
N GLY A 194 -20.07 -1.68 -2.78
CA GLY A 194 -21.16 -2.66 -2.98
C GLY A 194 -20.71 -4.13 -2.98
N ASN A 195 -19.46 -4.44 -3.33
CA ASN A 195 -18.96 -5.82 -3.36
C ASN A 195 -17.90 -6.09 -2.27
N ILE A 196 -18.34 -6.56 -1.10
CA ILE A 196 -17.44 -6.85 0.04
C ILE A 196 -16.53 -8.05 -0.26
N TRP A 197 -17.06 -9.05 -0.97
CA TRP A 197 -16.34 -10.31 -1.26
C TRP A 197 -15.06 -10.09 -2.06
N GLN A 198 -15.10 -9.22 -3.07
CA GLN A 198 -13.91 -8.89 -3.86
C GLN A 198 -12.83 -8.18 -3.03
N GLN A 199 -13.24 -7.41 -2.02
CA GLN A 199 -12.31 -6.70 -1.16
C GLN A 199 -11.66 -7.64 -0.14
N ILE A 200 -12.45 -8.54 0.47
CA ILE A 200 -11.96 -9.53 1.42
C ILE A 200 -11.05 -10.56 0.73
N LEU A 201 -11.40 -11.02 -0.47
CA LEU A 201 -10.61 -11.99 -1.23
C LEU A 201 -9.43 -11.37 -1.99
N SER A 202 -9.10 -10.11 -1.73
CA SER A 202 -7.90 -9.50 -2.31
C SER A 202 -6.64 -10.06 -1.64
N PHE A 203 -5.64 -10.44 -2.43
CA PHE A 203 -4.40 -11.06 -1.96
C PHE A 203 -3.73 -10.26 -0.82
N HIS A 204 -3.66 -8.93 -0.95
CA HIS A 204 -3.07 -8.07 0.08
C HIS A 204 -3.88 -8.04 1.37
N PHE A 205 -5.21 -8.07 1.30
CA PHE A 205 -6.05 -8.09 2.49
C PHE A 205 -5.94 -9.44 3.20
N ILE A 206 -5.94 -10.56 2.46
CA ILE A 206 -5.71 -11.89 3.02
C ILE A 206 -4.35 -11.94 3.74
N LEU A 207 -3.30 -11.44 3.11
CA LEU A 207 -1.96 -11.41 3.71
C LEU A 207 -1.95 -10.58 5.00
N GLU A 208 -2.59 -9.40 5.00
CA GLU A 208 -2.78 -8.57 6.20
C GLU A 208 -3.53 -9.32 7.31
N LEU A 209 -4.62 -10.03 6.98
CA LEU A 209 -5.37 -10.82 7.96
C LEU A 209 -4.54 -11.97 8.54
N VAL A 210 -3.81 -12.71 7.69
CA VAL A 210 -2.95 -13.84 8.09
C VAL A 210 -1.84 -13.38 9.02
N THR A 211 -1.28 -12.18 8.83
CA THR A 211 -0.19 -11.68 9.69
C THR A 211 -0.66 -10.92 10.92
N THR A 212 -1.94 -10.53 11.02
CA THR A 212 -2.45 -9.70 12.15
C THR A 212 -3.46 -10.42 13.04
N ILE A 213 -4.38 -11.21 12.48
CA ILE A 213 -5.41 -11.92 13.26
C ILE A 213 -4.78 -12.88 14.28
N PRO A 214 -3.76 -13.70 13.94
CA PRO A 214 -3.15 -14.56 14.94
C PRO A 214 -2.60 -13.79 16.14
N PHE A 215 -2.05 -12.59 15.94
CA PHE A 215 -1.60 -11.74 17.04
C PHE A 215 -2.73 -11.30 17.94
N THR A 216 -3.87 -10.89 17.38
CA THR A 216 -5.02 -10.46 18.20
C THR A 216 -5.59 -11.63 19.00
N ILE A 217 -5.58 -12.84 18.44
CA ILE A 217 -5.97 -14.07 19.15
C ILE A 217 -5.03 -14.35 20.35
N THR A 218 -3.74 -14.01 20.27
CA THR A 218 -2.80 -14.21 21.41
C THR A 218 -3.14 -13.41 22.67
N ILE A 219 -3.97 -12.36 22.56
CA ILE A 219 -4.49 -11.62 23.72
C ILE A 219 -5.47 -12.50 24.51
N LEU A 220 -6.32 -13.23 23.79
CA LEU A 220 -7.41 -14.01 24.37
C LEU A 220 -6.91 -15.29 25.06
N TRP A 221 -5.82 -15.87 24.54
CA TRP A 221 -5.28 -17.15 25.01
C TRP A 221 -3.78 -17.04 25.29
N PRO A 222 -3.36 -17.05 26.58
CA PRO A 222 -1.97 -16.99 26.99
C PRO A 222 -1.01 -18.00 26.32
N PRO A 223 -1.36 -19.29 26.12
CA PRO A 223 -0.41 -20.25 25.53
C PRO A 223 0.00 -19.90 24.10
N PHE A 224 -0.83 -19.17 23.35
CA PHE A 224 -0.55 -18.77 21.96
C PHE A 224 0.45 -17.60 21.82
N ARG A 225 0.94 -17.01 22.91
CA ARG A 225 1.96 -15.95 22.84
C ARG A 225 3.23 -16.40 22.11
N ASN A 226 3.59 -17.67 22.26
CA ASN A 226 4.74 -18.29 21.60
C ASN A 226 4.39 -18.90 20.23
N LEU A 227 3.16 -18.75 19.73
CA LEU A 227 2.79 -19.27 18.42
C LEU A 227 3.58 -18.55 17.32
N PHE A 228 4.08 -19.31 16.36
CA PHE A 228 4.69 -18.75 15.17
C PHE A 228 3.67 -17.97 14.34
N ILE A 229 4.05 -16.76 13.94
CA ILE A 229 3.27 -15.93 13.04
C ILE A 229 4.23 -15.47 11.93
N PRO A 230 3.91 -15.67 10.63
CA PRO A 230 4.81 -15.39 9.52
C PRO A 230 4.87 -13.89 9.20
N VAL A 231 5.33 -13.09 10.16
CA VAL A 231 5.38 -11.61 10.08
C VAL A 231 6.29 -11.11 8.95
N PHE A 232 7.27 -11.91 8.54
CA PHE A 232 8.15 -11.58 7.41
C PHE A 232 7.38 -11.35 6.10
N LEU A 233 6.17 -11.90 5.95
CA LEU A 233 5.29 -11.63 4.80
C LEU A 233 4.86 -10.16 4.70
N ASN A 234 4.94 -9.39 5.80
CA ASN A 234 4.68 -7.95 5.80
C ASN A 234 5.61 -7.17 4.85
N CYS A 235 6.71 -7.74 4.37
CA CYS A 235 7.53 -7.12 3.33
C CYS A 235 6.75 -6.90 2.03
N TRP A 236 5.83 -7.81 1.66
CA TRP A 236 4.98 -7.66 0.48
C TRP A 236 3.94 -6.54 0.65
N LEU A 237 3.43 -6.37 1.87
CA LEU A 237 2.57 -5.24 2.22
C LEU A 237 3.34 -3.92 2.20
N ALA A 238 4.59 -3.91 2.70
CA ALA A 238 5.49 -2.77 2.60
C ALA A 238 5.73 -2.40 1.14
N LYS A 239 6.03 -3.37 0.27
CA LYS A 239 6.18 -3.17 -1.18
C LYS A 239 4.94 -2.57 -1.81
N ARG A 240 3.74 -3.06 -1.47
CA ARG A 240 2.48 -2.48 -1.94
C ARG A 240 2.26 -1.05 -1.46
N SER A 241 2.60 -0.76 -0.20
CA SER A 241 2.54 0.61 0.35
C SER A 241 3.52 1.54 -0.37
N LEU A 242 4.72 1.05 -0.68
CA LEU A 242 5.74 1.78 -1.43
C LEU A 242 5.26 2.15 -2.84
N GLU A 243 4.68 1.22 -3.60
CA GLU A 243 4.08 1.49 -4.91
C GLU A 243 3.00 2.58 -4.83
N ASN A 244 2.09 2.43 -3.88
CA ASN A 244 0.99 3.36 -3.65
C ASN A 244 1.51 4.76 -3.28
N MET A 245 2.59 4.84 -2.51
CA MET A 245 3.23 6.09 -2.14
C MET A 245 3.92 6.75 -3.33
N PHE A 246 4.62 5.99 -4.17
CA PHE A 246 5.23 6.51 -5.38
C PHE A 246 4.20 7.06 -6.36
N ASN A 247 3.05 6.40 -6.52
CA ASN A 247 1.95 6.88 -7.35
C ASN A 247 1.39 8.23 -6.84
N ASP A 248 1.26 8.38 -5.52
CA ASP A 248 0.82 9.65 -4.92
C ASP A 248 1.89 10.73 -4.99
N LEU A 249 3.17 10.37 -4.83
CA LEU A 249 4.31 11.28 -5.01
C LEU A 249 4.41 11.78 -6.45
N HIS A 250 4.23 10.91 -7.44
CA HIS A 250 4.18 11.29 -8.85
C HIS A 250 3.07 12.30 -9.11
N ARG A 251 1.90 12.10 -8.50
CA ARG A 251 0.78 13.04 -8.59
C ARG A 251 1.03 14.35 -7.81
N ALA A 252 1.80 14.33 -6.72
CA ALA A 252 1.99 15.47 -5.81
C ALA A 252 3.16 16.36 -6.20
N MET A 253 4.25 15.72 -6.60
CA MET A 253 5.49 16.37 -6.95
C MET A 253 5.62 16.28 -8.47
N GLN A 254 5.37 17.40 -9.15
CA GLN A 254 5.82 17.66 -10.53
C GLN A 254 7.37 17.63 -10.67
N LYS A 255 8.09 17.08 -9.68
CA LYS A 255 9.52 16.80 -9.77
C LYS A 255 9.62 15.48 -10.50
N SER A 256 10.00 15.53 -11.78
CA SER A 256 10.10 14.37 -12.66
C SER A 256 11.15 13.37 -12.15
N GLN A 257 10.78 12.54 -11.18
CA GLN A 257 11.40 11.23 -11.10
C GLN A 257 10.99 10.52 -12.39
N SER A 258 11.99 10.13 -13.18
CA SER A 258 11.75 9.42 -14.44
C SER A 258 10.89 8.20 -14.15
N ALA A 259 9.92 7.89 -15.01
CA ALA A 259 9.16 6.63 -14.95
C ALA A 259 10.09 5.42 -14.79
N LEU A 260 11.29 5.48 -15.41
CA LEU A 260 12.35 4.50 -15.23
C LEU A 260 12.82 4.34 -13.77
N SER A 261 13.00 5.45 -13.04
CA SER A 261 13.42 5.41 -11.64
C SER A 261 12.34 4.78 -10.75
N GLN A 262 11.07 4.98 -11.07
CA GLN A 262 9.97 4.34 -10.36
C GLN A 262 9.95 2.83 -10.63
N GLN A 263 10.04 2.43 -11.91
CA GLN A 263 10.13 1.03 -12.34
C GLN A 263 11.29 0.31 -11.64
N LEU A 264 12.47 0.93 -11.61
CA LEU A 264 13.67 0.38 -10.96
C LEU A 264 13.49 0.24 -9.44
N THR A 265 12.81 1.19 -8.80
CA THR A 265 12.55 1.11 -7.35
C THR A 265 11.56 0.00 -7.03
N ILE A 266 10.53 -0.20 -7.85
CA ILE A 266 9.57 -1.29 -7.68
C ILE A 266 10.26 -2.64 -7.91
N LEU A 267 11.10 -2.76 -8.94
CA LEU A 267 11.85 -3.97 -9.24
C LEU A 267 12.80 -4.33 -8.10
N SER A 268 13.61 -3.38 -7.64
CA SER A 268 14.51 -3.62 -6.51
C SER A 268 13.74 -3.99 -5.24
N ALA A 269 12.59 -3.36 -4.98
CA ALA A 269 11.72 -3.75 -3.88
C ALA A 269 11.15 -5.17 -4.04
N THR A 270 10.74 -5.60 -5.25
CA THR A 270 10.28 -6.98 -5.49
C THR A 270 11.37 -7.99 -5.23
N LEU A 271 12.59 -7.75 -5.74
CA LEU A 271 13.74 -8.63 -5.56
C LEU A 271 14.09 -8.78 -4.08
N LEU A 272 14.16 -7.65 -3.36
CA LEU A 272 14.43 -7.64 -1.93
C LEU A 272 13.36 -8.38 -1.12
N CYS A 273 12.07 -8.20 -1.46
CA CYS A 273 10.99 -8.93 -0.80
C CYS A 273 11.06 -10.44 -1.06
N LEU A 274 11.35 -10.82 -2.31
CA LEU A 274 11.46 -12.22 -2.71
C LEU A 274 12.61 -12.89 -1.93
N VAL A 275 13.81 -12.33 -1.99
CA VAL A 275 14.98 -12.81 -1.23
C VAL A 275 14.67 -12.85 0.28
N PHE A 276 14.13 -11.77 0.84
CA PHE A 276 13.82 -11.71 2.27
C PHE A 276 12.83 -12.78 2.72
N THR A 277 11.75 -13.00 1.96
CA THR A 277 10.79 -14.06 2.29
C THR A 277 11.39 -15.44 2.22
N SER A 278 12.19 -15.73 1.20
CA SER A 278 12.89 -17.02 1.08
C SER A 278 13.87 -17.26 2.22
N VAL A 279 14.67 -16.25 2.58
CA VAL A 279 15.62 -16.34 3.70
C VAL A 279 14.89 -16.60 5.01
N CYS A 280 13.83 -15.85 5.29
CA CYS A 280 13.06 -16.02 6.52
C CYS A 280 12.32 -17.36 6.56
N GLY A 281 11.79 -17.82 5.43
CA GLY A 281 11.06 -19.08 5.32
C GLY A 281 11.98 -20.29 5.49
N ILE A 282 13.10 -20.35 4.76
CA ILE A 282 14.04 -21.47 4.90
C ILE A 282 14.64 -21.50 6.31
N GLN A 283 15.06 -20.35 6.84
CA GLN A 283 15.58 -20.25 8.21
C GLN A 283 14.57 -20.79 9.22
N HIS A 284 13.28 -20.48 9.05
CA HIS A 284 12.24 -20.91 9.96
C HIS A 284 11.97 -22.41 9.90
N PHE A 285 11.77 -22.99 8.71
CA PHE A 285 11.50 -24.42 8.58
C PHE A 285 12.69 -25.26 9.05
N GLN A 286 13.91 -24.81 8.75
CA GLN A 286 15.15 -25.49 9.09
C GLN A 286 15.46 -25.51 10.60
N ARG A 287 14.65 -24.84 11.42
CA ARG A 287 14.70 -24.97 12.90
C ARG A 287 14.29 -26.35 13.39
N ALA A 288 13.51 -27.09 12.60
CA ALA A 288 13.02 -28.42 12.96
C ALA A 288 13.87 -29.57 12.41
N GLY A 289 14.84 -29.25 11.54
CA GLY A 289 15.78 -30.21 10.98
C GLY A 289 16.97 -30.46 11.88
N HIS A 290 17.86 -31.32 11.39
CA HIS A 290 19.12 -31.68 12.02
C HIS A 290 20.08 -30.50 12.04
N ARG A 291 20.21 -29.78 10.91
CA ARG A 291 21.14 -28.66 10.78
C ARG A 291 20.42 -27.32 10.91
N HIS A 292 20.67 -26.58 11.99
CA HIS A 292 20.13 -25.23 12.13
C HIS A 292 20.91 -24.23 11.26
N LEU A 293 20.20 -23.48 10.42
CA LEU A 293 20.80 -22.41 9.61
C LEU A 293 20.67 -21.05 10.31
N ASN A 294 21.81 -20.35 10.40
CA ASN A 294 21.83 -18.96 10.78
C ASN A 294 21.27 -18.07 9.66
N LEU A 295 20.80 -16.86 10.00
CA LEU A 295 20.23 -15.92 9.02
C LEU A 295 21.20 -15.58 7.87
N PHE A 296 22.50 -15.49 8.16
CA PHE A 296 23.53 -15.27 7.13
C PHE A 296 23.73 -16.49 6.22
N GLN A 297 23.73 -17.70 6.79
CA GLN A 297 23.82 -18.94 6.01
C GLN A 297 22.59 -19.13 5.12
N SER A 298 21.39 -18.86 5.64
CA SER A 298 20.16 -18.84 4.86
C SER A 298 20.20 -17.78 3.74
N THR A 299 20.78 -16.60 4.01
CA THR A 299 20.96 -15.56 2.98
C THR A 299 21.88 -16.03 1.86
N TYR A 300 23.03 -16.60 2.21
CA TYR A 300 23.96 -17.19 1.25
C TYR A 300 23.28 -18.27 0.40
N TYR A 301 22.62 -19.23 1.06
CA TYR A 301 21.91 -20.32 0.39
C TYR A 301 20.86 -19.80 -0.62
N VAL A 302 20.02 -18.85 -0.21
CA VAL A 302 18.97 -18.29 -1.09
C VAL A 302 19.57 -17.54 -2.27
N VAL A 303 20.61 -16.73 -2.05
CA VAL A 303 21.26 -15.98 -3.13
C VAL A 303 21.89 -16.95 -4.14
N VAL A 304 22.63 -17.96 -3.68
CA VAL A 304 23.25 -19.00 -4.52
C VAL A 304 22.21 -19.82 -5.30
N THR A 305 21.07 -20.09 -4.67
CA THR A 305 19.95 -20.82 -5.29
C THR A 305 19.26 -19.99 -6.36
N PHE A 306 18.95 -18.71 -6.07
CA PHE A 306 18.30 -17.81 -7.04
C PHE A 306 19.21 -17.38 -8.17
N SER A 307 20.52 -17.36 -7.96
CA SER A 307 21.50 -17.19 -9.04
C SER A 307 21.70 -18.47 -9.85
N THR A 308 20.99 -19.56 -9.56
CA THR A 308 21.13 -20.88 -10.21
C THR A 308 22.54 -21.48 -10.16
N VAL A 309 23.34 -21.08 -9.16
CA VAL A 309 24.72 -21.56 -9.01
C VAL A 309 24.74 -22.92 -8.30
N GLY A 310 24.02 -23.03 -7.17
CA GLY A 310 23.78 -24.31 -6.48
C GLY A 310 25.05 -25.05 -6.04
N TYR A 311 25.88 -24.44 -5.18
CA TYR A 311 27.11 -25.08 -4.68
C TYR A 311 26.88 -26.39 -3.90
N GLY A 312 25.71 -26.55 -3.27
CA GLY A 312 25.35 -27.76 -2.52
C GLY A 312 26.00 -27.89 -1.14
N ASP A 313 26.59 -26.81 -0.61
CA ASP A 313 27.21 -26.74 0.72
C ASP A 313 26.19 -26.60 1.86
N PHE A 314 25.04 -25.98 1.58
CA PHE A 314 23.86 -26.00 2.43
C PHE A 314 22.67 -26.55 1.64
N VAL A 315 21.99 -27.52 2.22
CA VAL A 315 20.80 -28.15 1.63
C VAL A 315 19.69 -28.31 2.69
N PRO A 316 18.41 -28.17 2.31
CA PRO A 316 17.29 -28.46 3.20
C PRO A 316 17.21 -29.97 3.46
N ASP A 317 17.24 -30.36 4.73
CA ASP A 317 17.25 -31.75 5.18
C ASP A 317 15.85 -32.32 5.42
N ILE A 318 14.84 -31.47 5.67
CA ILE A 318 13.45 -31.87 5.94
C ILE A 318 12.51 -31.57 4.76
N TRP A 319 11.46 -32.39 4.62
CA TRP A 319 10.48 -32.24 3.54
C TRP A 319 9.76 -30.87 3.50
N PRO A 320 9.39 -30.20 4.63
CA PRO A 320 8.72 -28.91 4.57
C PRO A 320 9.62 -27.81 3.99
N SER A 321 10.91 -27.80 4.36
CA SER A 321 11.87 -26.85 3.79
C SER A 321 12.16 -27.13 2.32
N GLN A 322 12.26 -28.40 1.93
CA GLN A 322 12.46 -28.79 0.53
C GLN A 322 11.28 -28.31 -0.33
N LEU A 323 10.05 -28.62 0.08
CA LEU A 323 8.85 -28.19 -0.63
C LEU A 323 8.75 -26.66 -0.72
N TYR A 324 9.01 -25.97 0.40
CA TYR A 324 9.02 -24.51 0.44
C TYR A 324 10.03 -23.93 -0.57
N MET A 325 11.25 -24.47 -0.62
CA MET A 325 12.28 -23.98 -1.54
C MET A 325 11.94 -24.27 -3.00
N VAL A 326 11.38 -25.44 -3.32
CA VAL A 326 10.90 -25.74 -4.69
C VAL A 326 9.86 -24.71 -5.13
N ILE A 327 8.88 -24.41 -4.28
CA ILE A 327 7.86 -23.39 -4.57
C ILE A 327 8.52 -22.01 -4.78
N MET A 328 9.44 -21.61 -3.91
CA MET A 328 10.11 -20.31 -4.02
C MET A 328 11.01 -20.20 -5.26
N ILE A 329 11.66 -21.29 -5.69
CA ILE A 329 12.43 -21.35 -6.94
C ILE A 329 11.49 -21.15 -8.13
N CYS A 330 10.35 -21.86 -8.18
CA CYS A 330 9.36 -21.65 -9.24
C CYS A 330 8.86 -20.21 -9.29
N VAL A 331 8.56 -19.60 -8.13
CA VAL A 331 8.16 -18.19 -8.06
C VAL A 331 9.28 -17.27 -8.54
N ALA A 332 10.54 -17.51 -8.14
CA ALA A 332 11.68 -16.71 -8.58
C ALA A 332 11.90 -16.78 -10.09
N LEU A 333 11.79 -17.97 -10.69
CA LEU A 333 11.93 -18.17 -12.14
C LEU A 333 10.82 -17.50 -12.96
N ILE A 334 9.64 -17.27 -12.38
CA ILE A 334 8.56 -16.53 -13.05
C ILE A 334 8.72 -15.02 -12.84
N VAL A 335 9.03 -14.59 -11.62
CA VAL A 335 9.07 -13.17 -11.27
C VAL A 335 10.34 -12.50 -11.79
N LEU A 336 11.52 -13.10 -11.65
CA LEU A 336 12.77 -12.44 -12.02
C LEU A 336 12.83 -12.09 -13.53
N PRO A 337 12.51 -12.99 -14.47
CA PRO A 337 12.55 -12.66 -15.90
C PRO A 337 11.54 -11.57 -16.27
N THR A 338 10.31 -11.66 -15.75
CA THR A 338 9.26 -10.65 -16.03
C THR A 338 9.66 -9.27 -15.52
N GLN A 339 10.34 -9.18 -14.37
CA GLN A 339 10.88 -7.92 -13.87
C GLN A 339 12.03 -7.39 -14.74
N PHE A 340 12.98 -8.24 -15.14
CA PHE A 340 14.10 -7.84 -16.00
C PHE A 340 13.63 -7.36 -17.38
N GLU A 341 12.66 -8.03 -17.99
CA GLU A 341 12.07 -7.63 -19.26
C GLU A 341 11.45 -6.23 -19.18
N GLN A 342 10.65 -5.98 -18.14
CA GLN A 342 10.02 -4.69 -17.91
C GLN A 342 11.05 -3.57 -17.73
N LEU A 343 12.12 -3.82 -16.96
CA LEU A 343 13.19 -2.85 -16.78
C LEU A 343 13.95 -2.58 -18.08
N ALA A 344 14.27 -3.64 -18.84
CA ALA A 344 14.95 -3.53 -20.11
C ALA A 344 14.11 -2.71 -21.12
N PHE A 345 12.81 -2.97 -21.18
CA PHE A 345 11.87 -2.22 -22.03
C PHE A 345 11.88 -0.72 -21.70
N THR A 346 11.65 -0.35 -20.43
CA THR A 346 11.63 1.05 -20.01
C THR A 346 12.98 1.73 -20.22
N TRP A 347 14.08 0.99 -20.04
CA TRP A 347 15.42 1.51 -20.27
C TRP A 347 15.69 1.78 -21.76
N MET A 348 15.33 0.83 -22.64
CA MET A 348 15.43 0.99 -24.10
C MET A 348 14.58 2.16 -24.60
N GLU A 349 13.36 2.33 -24.08
CA GLU A 349 12.49 3.46 -24.44
C GLU A 349 13.12 4.80 -24.05
N ARG A 350 13.76 4.88 -22.87
CA ARG A 350 14.48 6.08 -22.45
C ARG A 350 15.65 6.40 -23.37
N GLN A 351 16.39 5.40 -23.88
CA GLN A 351 17.48 5.65 -24.82
C GLN A 351 16.97 6.25 -26.14
N LYS A 352 15.81 5.79 -26.64
CA LYS A 352 15.18 6.33 -27.85
C LYS A 352 14.76 7.80 -27.70
N LEU A 353 14.36 8.21 -26.50
CA LEU A 353 13.89 9.57 -26.20
C LEU A 353 15.03 10.58 -25.97
N GLY A 354 16.30 10.15 -25.95
CA GLY A 354 17.46 11.02 -25.74
C GLY A 354 17.69 11.42 -24.27
N GLY A 355 18.78 12.14 -24.01
CA GLY A 355 19.20 12.56 -22.65
C GLY A 355 18.50 13.84 -22.17
N SER A 356 18.28 13.97 -20.85
CA SER A 356 17.83 15.23 -20.25
C SER A 356 18.99 16.22 -20.13
N TYR A 357 18.79 17.44 -20.62
CA TYR A 357 19.69 18.56 -20.32
C TYR A 357 19.62 18.88 -18.82
N SER A 358 20.72 18.65 -18.11
CA SER A 358 20.86 19.01 -16.70
C SER A 358 21.08 20.52 -16.57
N SER A 359 20.39 21.16 -15.62
CA SER A 359 20.62 22.57 -15.25
C SER A 359 22.04 22.84 -14.76
N HIS A 360 22.79 21.81 -14.37
CA HIS A 360 24.19 21.94 -13.94
C HIS A 360 25.17 21.98 -15.13
N ARG A 361 24.67 21.73 -16.35
CA ARG A 361 25.41 21.68 -17.62
C ARG A 361 25.04 22.83 -18.56
N ALA A 362 24.11 23.70 -18.14
CA ALA A 362 23.72 24.95 -18.77
C ALA A 362 24.23 26.11 -17.91
#